data_AF-A0A7S2U133-F1
#
_entry.id   AF-A0A7S2U133-F1
#
_cell.length_a   1.000
_cell.length_b   1.000
_cell.length_c   1.000
_cell.angle_alpha   90.00
_cell.angle_beta   90.00
_cell.angle_gamma   90.00
#
_symmetry.space_group_name_H-M   'P 1'
#
loop_
_entity.id
_entity.type
_entity.pdbx_description
1 polymer ?
#
loop_
_entity_poly.entity_id
_entity_poly.type
_entity_poly.pdbx_seq_one_letter_code
_entity_poly.pdbx_strand_id
1 'polypeptide(L)'
;MRRIPRSGAPSVIPPEEVNQLCLDLGYAGFHSKEHVAANVFVCFGATLVISILIHFLLGALKKSFKSLDIYRQRNCVTYVLELIYTTIVLALQIEYGWNVVLYGADVNTNERKGLSYAAVTLTTLYLFELIYRVRTHWQLMVHHFIAVGVLLVAFASWFDYPKHHAPIIRMCTVFVLHASTEQLCFFALLAHRMLDHDKHANFLVWAHWIAGASSYVIKTAICLVTWILWWPIFTYPTHTSYSWFWCWVFPVLNTIMLFVQWWASSIFITLSRRVKGERERPHGSGNPAIYKALLREPRSIFKGPVSTLSGNHKGGITQQSTVTSPCDSELDAQEAGGHYQKLT
;
A
#
# COMPACT_ATOMS: atom_id res chain seq x y z
N MET A 1 14.99 26.38 30.50
CA MET A 1 13.98 27.31 31.03
C MET A 1 13.06 26.57 32.00
N ARG A 2 12.95 27.01 33.27
CA ARG A 2 11.96 26.46 34.22
C ARG A 2 10.55 26.93 33.81
N ARG A 3 9.60 26.00 33.70
CA ARG A 3 8.22 26.26 33.22
C ARG A 3 7.22 26.66 34.32
N ILE A 4 7.63 26.74 35.59
CA ILE A 4 6.72 26.99 36.72
C ILE A 4 7.25 28.17 37.56
N PRO A 5 6.41 29.17 37.92
CA PRO A 5 6.75 30.25 38.84
C PRO A 5 7.27 29.73 40.18
N ARG A 6 8.31 30.36 40.74
CA ARG A 6 8.96 29.94 41.99
C ARG A 6 8.03 29.95 43.22
N SER A 7 6.94 30.71 43.20
CA SER A 7 6.05 30.93 44.34
C SER A 7 5.07 29.78 44.64
N GLY A 8 5.13 28.67 43.89
CA GLY A 8 4.28 27.50 44.15
C GLY A 8 4.84 26.18 43.61
N ALA A 9 6.15 26.11 43.34
CA ALA A 9 6.77 24.88 42.88
C ALA A 9 6.92 23.91 44.06
N PRO A 10 6.28 22.73 44.05
CA PRO A 10 6.53 21.71 45.06
C PRO A 10 8.03 21.36 45.09
N SER A 11 8.52 20.99 46.27
CA SER A 11 9.85 20.39 46.42
C SER A 11 10.01 19.28 45.38
N VAL A 12 11.10 19.34 44.61
CA VAL A 12 11.51 18.43 43.52
C VAL A 12 10.68 17.14 43.51
N ILE A 13 9.65 17.09 42.66
CA ILE A 13 8.85 15.86 42.51
C ILE A 13 9.79 14.81 41.92
N PRO A 14 9.95 13.63 42.54
CA PRO A 14 10.73 12.54 42.00
C PRO A 14 10.26 12.21 40.58
N PRO A 15 11.17 11.92 39.63
CA PRO A 15 10.80 11.53 38.27
C PRO A 15 9.80 10.35 38.25
N GLU A 16 9.91 9.46 39.23
CA GLU A 16 9.06 8.28 39.42
C GLU A 16 7.61 8.66 39.76
N GLU A 17 7.38 9.65 40.61
CA GLU A 17 6.02 10.13 40.96
C GLU A 17 5.35 10.85 39.79
N VAL A 18 6.12 11.62 39.00
CA VAL A 18 5.60 12.23 37.77
C VAL A 18 5.20 11.14 36.76
N ASN A 19 6.03 10.10 36.62
CA ASN A 19 5.76 9.00 35.70
C ASN A 19 4.54 8.19 36.15
N GLN A 20 4.42 7.91 37.45
CA GLN A 20 3.27 7.20 38.03
C GLN A 20 1.98 8.01 37.90
N LEU A 21 2.01 9.31 38.17
CA LEU A 21 0.86 10.20 37.97
C LEU A 21 0.43 10.27 36.49
N CYS A 22 1.38 10.24 35.56
CA CYS A 22 1.09 10.14 34.13
C CYS A 22 0.46 8.78 33.78
N LEU A 23 0.97 7.67 34.33
CA LEU A 23 0.38 6.34 34.14
C LEU A 23 -1.05 6.27 34.69
N ASP A 24 -1.26 6.77 35.91
CA ASP A 24 -2.54 6.76 36.63
C ASP A 24 -3.60 7.65 35.96
N LEU A 25 -3.19 8.74 35.30
CA LEU A 25 -4.07 9.60 34.48
C LEU A 25 -4.34 9.03 33.07
N GLY A 26 -3.93 7.79 32.78
CA GLY A 26 -4.13 7.15 31.48
C GLY A 26 -3.28 7.78 30.35
N TYR A 27 -2.15 8.41 30.70
CA TYR A 27 -1.18 8.92 29.71
C TYR A 27 -0.19 7.85 29.23
N ALA A 28 -0.27 6.61 29.72
CA ALA A 28 0.66 5.51 29.41
C ALA A 28 0.83 5.14 27.91
N GLY A 29 -0.05 5.58 27.01
CA GLY A 29 -0.16 4.94 25.68
C GLY A 29 0.93 5.24 24.66
N PHE A 30 1.56 6.43 24.68
CA PHE A 30 2.34 6.92 23.52
C PHE A 30 3.49 7.88 23.87
N HIS A 31 4.03 7.88 25.09
CA HIS A 31 5.04 8.90 25.46
C HIS A 31 6.49 8.55 25.12
N SER A 32 6.79 7.29 24.79
CA SER A 32 8.13 6.87 24.38
C SER A 32 8.11 6.24 23.00
N LYS A 33 9.23 6.37 22.27
CA LYS A 33 9.44 5.70 20.98
C LYS A 33 9.25 4.18 21.10
N GLU A 34 9.55 3.63 22.26
CA GLU A 34 9.40 2.21 22.59
C GLU A 34 7.92 1.78 22.60
N HIS A 35 7.02 2.60 23.14
CA HIS A 35 5.58 2.30 23.10
C HIS A 35 5.02 2.28 21.68
N VAL A 36 5.48 3.18 20.80
CA VAL A 36 5.06 3.18 19.39
C VAL A 36 5.50 1.88 18.71
N ALA A 37 6.76 1.47 18.90
CA ALA A 37 7.26 0.22 18.35
C ALA A 37 6.49 -1.00 18.88
N ALA A 38 6.27 -1.07 20.20
CA ALA A 38 5.47 -2.12 20.82
C ALA A 38 4.04 -2.18 20.25
N ASN A 39 3.39 -1.03 20.09
CA ASN A 39 2.05 -0.94 19.49
C ASN A 39 2.05 -1.43 18.04
N VAL A 40 3.06 -1.09 17.23
CA VAL A 40 3.19 -1.63 15.86
C VAL A 40 3.31 -3.15 15.88
N PHE A 41 4.12 -3.73 16.76
CA PHE A 41 4.25 -5.20 16.87
C PHE A 41 2.95 -5.88 17.32
N VAL A 42 2.27 -5.32 18.31
CA VAL A 42 0.97 -5.83 18.79
C VAL A 42 -0.07 -5.75 17.68
N CYS A 43 -0.18 -4.60 17.01
CA CYS A 43 -1.09 -4.43 15.87
C CYS A 43 -0.74 -5.41 14.74
N PHE A 44 0.55 -5.64 14.46
CA PHE A 44 0.99 -6.57 13.41
C PHE A 44 0.57 -8.01 13.73
N GLY A 45 0.76 -8.46 14.98
CA GLY A 45 0.29 -9.77 15.44
C GLY A 45 -1.23 -9.92 15.32
N ALA A 46 -1.98 -8.88 15.71
CA ALA A 46 -3.43 -8.85 15.54
C ALA A 46 -3.85 -8.91 14.05
N THR A 47 -3.19 -8.14 13.18
CA THR A 47 -3.43 -8.16 11.73
C THR A 47 -3.16 -9.55 11.15
N LEU A 48 -2.12 -10.25 11.59
CA LEU A 48 -1.83 -11.62 11.18
C LEU A 48 -2.98 -12.56 11.54
N VAL A 49 -3.47 -12.52 12.78
CA VAL A 49 -4.62 -13.35 13.23
C VAL A 49 -5.86 -13.04 12.40
N ILE A 50 -6.19 -11.76 12.21
CA ILE A 50 -7.34 -11.33 11.40
C ILE A 50 -7.19 -11.80 9.94
N SER A 51 -5.98 -11.77 9.37
CA SER A 51 -5.71 -12.26 8.01
C SER A 51 -6.03 -13.75 7.85
N ILE A 52 -5.70 -14.55 8.86
CA ILE A 52 -5.98 -15.98 8.90
C ILE A 52 -7.50 -16.20 8.95
N LEU A 53 -8.19 -15.47 9.83
CA LEU A 53 -9.66 -15.54 9.94
C LEU A 53 -10.36 -15.15 8.63
N ILE A 54 -9.93 -14.07 7.97
CA ILE A 54 -10.46 -13.65 6.68
C ILE A 54 -10.21 -14.72 5.61
N HIS A 55 -9.01 -15.32 5.59
CA HIS A 55 -8.69 -16.39 4.65
C HIS A 55 -9.66 -17.58 4.79
N PHE A 56 -9.91 -18.03 6.03
CA PHE A 56 -10.87 -19.08 6.30
C PHE A 56 -12.30 -18.69 5.91
N LEU A 57 -12.73 -17.48 6.25
CA LEU A 57 -14.06 -16.97 5.93
C LEU A 57 -14.30 -16.89 4.42
N LEU A 58 -13.36 -16.33 3.65
CA LEU A 58 -13.45 -16.27 2.19
C LEU A 58 -13.49 -17.67 1.56
N GLY A 59 -12.69 -18.60 2.06
CA GLY A 59 -12.71 -20.00 1.63
C GLY A 59 -14.01 -20.73 1.94
N ALA A 60 -14.66 -20.41 3.05
CA ALA A 60 -15.97 -20.97 3.42
C ALA A 60 -17.10 -20.40 2.54
N LEU A 61 -17.09 -19.08 2.30
CA LEU A 61 -18.21 -18.39 1.64
C LEU A 61 -18.19 -18.42 0.11
N LYS A 62 -17.01 -18.49 -0.52
CA LYS A 62 -16.88 -18.34 -1.99
C LYS A 62 -16.05 -19.44 -2.61
N LYS A 63 -16.68 -20.29 -3.44
CA LYS A 63 -15.97 -21.31 -4.24
C LYS A 63 -14.95 -20.70 -5.20
N SER A 64 -15.23 -19.51 -5.75
CA SER A 64 -14.31 -18.77 -6.61
C SER A 64 -12.99 -18.42 -5.93
N PHE A 65 -13.00 -18.21 -4.61
CA PHE A 65 -11.77 -17.96 -3.84
C PHE A 65 -10.88 -19.20 -3.78
N LYS A 66 -11.45 -20.37 -3.51
CA LYS A 66 -10.69 -21.63 -3.47
C LYS A 66 -10.06 -22.00 -4.82
N SER A 67 -10.66 -21.59 -5.93
CA SER A 67 -10.08 -21.82 -7.27
C SER A 67 -8.95 -20.85 -7.64
N LEU A 68 -8.71 -19.80 -6.85
CA LEU A 68 -7.58 -18.90 -7.08
C LEU A 68 -6.28 -19.54 -6.61
N ASP A 69 -5.19 -19.22 -7.31
CA ASP A 69 -3.84 -19.53 -6.86
C ASP A 69 -3.52 -18.86 -5.50
N ILE A 70 -2.63 -19.46 -4.71
CA ILE A 70 -2.35 -19.02 -3.34
C ILE A 70 -1.92 -17.55 -3.27
N TYR A 71 -1.15 -17.07 -4.25
CA TYR A 71 -0.74 -15.66 -4.32
C TYR A 71 -1.95 -14.73 -4.52
N ARG A 72 -2.92 -15.14 -5.34
CA ARG A 72 -4.14 -14.37 -5.59
C ARG A 72 -5.09 -14.41 -4.41
N GLN A 73 -5.20 -15.56 -3.73
CA GLN A 73 -5.95 -15.69 -2.47
C GLN A 73 -5.41 -14.73 -1.41
N ARG A 74 -4.08 -14.72 -1.20
CA ARG A 74 -3.43 -13.78 -0.27
C ARG A 74 -3.74 -12.32 -0.62
N ASN A 75 -3.66 -11.94 -1.90
CA ASN A 75 -3.99 -10.59 -2.30
C ASN A 75 -5.46 -10.21 -2.01
N CYS A 76 -6.41 -11.14 -2.19
CA CYS A 76 -7.81 -10.91 -1.81
C CYS A 76 -7.97 -10.72 -0.29
N VAL A 77 -7.26 -11.51 0.53
CA VAL A 77 -7.23 -11.32 1.99
C VAL A 77 -6.71 -9.92 2.33
N THR A 78 -5.63 -9.50 1.69
CA THR A 78 -5.09 -8.15 1.89
C THR A 78 -6.09 -7.06 1.48
N TYR A 79 -6.82 -7.21 0.38
CA TYR A 79 -7.85 -6.24 -0.01
C TYR A 79 -8.95 -6.07 1.04
N VAL A 80 -9.36 -7.16 1.69
CA VAL A 80 -10.34 -7.09 2.79
C VAL A 80 -9.74 -6.40 4.01
N LEU A 81 -8.50 -6.72 4.37
CA LEU A 81 -7.79 -6.04 5.45
C LEU A 81 -7.66 -4.54 5.17
N GLU A 82 -7.20 -4.16 3.98
CA GLU A 82 -7.07 -2.77 3.56
C GLU A 82 -8.42 -2.04 3.66
N LEU A 83 -9.52 -2.64 3.19
CA LEU A 83 -10.86 -2.07 3.34
C LEU A 83 -11.21 -1.80 4.81
N ILE A 84 -11.00 -2.76 5.71
CA ILE A 84 -11.30 -2.62 7.14
C ILE A 84 -10.43 -1.52 7.76
N TYR A 85 -9.11 -1.66 7.62
CA TYR A 85 -8.15 -0.79 8.29
C TYR A 85 -8.18 0.64 7.76
N THR A 86 -8.23 0.83 6.43
CA THR A 86 -8.33 2.19 5.87
C THR A 86 -9.64 2.87 6.21
N THR A 87 -10.73 2.13 6.38
CA THR A 87 -12.02 2.68 6.87
C THR A 87 -11.91 3.13 8.33
N ILE A 88 -11.30 2.33 9.20
CA ILE A 88 -11.04 2.71 10.59
C ILE A 88 -10.15 3.96 10.64
N VAL A 89 -9.07 3.98 9.87
CA VAL A 89 -8.15 5.13 9.79
C VAL A 89 -8.87 6.37 9.30
N LEU A 90 -9.72 6.26 8.26
CA LEU A 90 -10.51 7.38 7.77
C LEU A 90 -11.47 7.91 8.83
N ALA A 91 -12.15 7.03 9.57
CA ALA A 91 -13.04 7.44 10.66
C ALA A 91 -12.28 8.18 11.77
N LEU A 92 -11.12 7.66 12.18
CA LEU A 92 -10.25 8.32 13.16
C LEU A 92 -9.76 9.69 12.65
N GLN A 93 -9.44 9.82 11.36
CA GLN A 93 -9.03 11.10 10.79
C GLN A 93 -10.16 12.12 10.70
N ILE A 94 -11.39 11.69 10.42
CA ILE A 94 -12.55 12.58 10.43
C ILE A 94 -12.80 13.07 11.86
N GLU A 95 -12.83 12.15 12.84
CA GLU A 95 -13.10 12.48 14.24
C GLU A 95 -12.01 13.39 14.85
N TYR A 96 -10.74 13.02 14.67
CA TYR A 96 -9.61 13.64 15.37
C TYR A 96 -8.78 14.60 14.50
N GLY A 97 -8.95 14.56 13.18
CA GLY A 97 -8.16 15.34 12.23
C GLY A 97 -8.89 16.53 11.64
N TRP A 98 -10.22 16.57 11.67
CA TRP A 98 -11.01 17.64 11.04
C TRP A 98 -10.67 19.03 11.59
N ASN A 99 -10.65 19.17 12.92
CA ASN A 99 -10.30 20.44 13.58
C ASN A 99 -8.87 20.88 13.26
N VAL A 100 -7.96 19.90 13.23
CA VAL A 100 -6.55 20.10 12.91
C VAL A 100 -6.42 20.64 11.50
N VAL A 101 -7.03 19.99 10.50
CA VAL A 101 -6.89 20.37 9.09
C VAL A 101 -7.50 21.74 8.81
N LEU A 102 -8.74 22.00 9.28
CA LEU A 102 -9.47 23.20 8.89
C LEU A 102 -9.12 24.45 9.70
N TYR A 103 -9.14 24.34 11.03
CA TYR A 103 -8.88 25.48 11.91
C TYR A 103 -7.41 25.57 12.31
N GLY A 104 -6.69 24.46 12.14
CA GLY A 104 -5.67 23.94 13.04
C GLY A 104 -5.39 24.76 14.27
N ALA A 105 -6.38 24.66 15.13
CA ALA A 105 -6.20 24.79 16.55
C ALA A 105 -5.00 23.95 17.04
N ASP A 106 -4.49 24.33 18.20
CA ASP A 106 -3.55 23.49 18.93
C ASP A 106 -4.16 22.11 19.16
N VAL A 107 -3.45 21.07 18.74
CA VAL A 107 -3.94 19.69 18.82
C VAL A 107 -4.03 19.27 20.28
N ASN A 108 -5.24 18.99 20.74
CA ASN A 108 -5.46 18.54 22.10
C ASN A 108 -4.95 17.10 22.30
N THR A 109 -4.89 16.64 23.56
CA THR A 109 -4.34 15.31 23.89
C THR A 109 -5.12 14.18 23.23
N ASN A 110 -6.45 14.29 23.10
CA ASN A 110 -7.29 13.24 22.53
C ASN A 110 -7.13 13.18 21.01
N GLU A 111 -7.15 14.32 20.32
CA GLU A 111 -6.89 14.42 18.88
C GLU A 111 -5.52 13.84 18.54
N ARG A 112 -4.51 14.17 19.36
CA ARG A 112 -3.16 13.62 19.24
C ARG A 112 -3.15 12.10 19.37
N LYS A 113 -3.80 11.54 20.39
CA LYS A 113 -3.88 10.08 20.59
C LYS A 113 -4.60 9.42 19.41
N GLY A 114 -5.74 9.96 18.99
CA GLY A 114 -6.53 9.46 17.87
C GLY A 114 -5.77 9.41 16.54
N LEU A 115 -5.11 10.52 16.18
CA LEU A 115 -4.26 10.60 14.99
C LEU A 115 -3.05 9.66 15.07
N SER A 116 -2.49 9.47 16.27
CA SER A 116 -1.42 8.51 16.50
C SER A 116 -1.89 7.08 16.26
N TYR A 117 -3.09 6.71 16.75
CA TYR A 117 -3.67 5.41 16.45
C TYR A 117 -3.90 5.20 14.96
N ALA A 118 -4.41 6.22 14.26
CA ALA A 118 -4.64 6.18 12.81
C ALA A 118 -3.33 5.89 12.06
N ALA A 119 -2.26 6.62 12.37
CA ALA A 119 -0.99 6.46 11.68
C ALA A 119 -0.24 5.16 12.07
N VAL A 120 -0.34 4.67 13.31
CA VAL A 120 0.25 3.36 13.71
C VAL A 120 -0.48 2.22 13.01
N THR A 121 -1.80 2.31 12.96
CA THR A 121 -2.66 1.34 12.28
C THR A 121 -2.29 1.26 10.79
N LEU A 122 -2.13 2.40 10.13
CA LEU A 122 -1.77 2.45 8.73
C LEU A 122 -0.32 1.98 8.46
N THR A 123 0.62 2.38 9.31
CA THR A 123 2.02 1.93 9.22
C THR A 123 2.09 0.40 9.35
N THR A 124 1.35 -0.16 10.31
CA THR A 124 1.25 -1.61 10.51
C THR A 124 0.67 -2.29 9.28
N LEU A 125 -0.42 -1.76 8.71
CA LEU A 125 -1.04 -2.32 7.51
C LEU A 125 -0.05 -2.39 6.34
N TYR A 126 0.70 -1.31 6.09
CA TYR A 126 1.67 -1.28 4.99
C TYR A 126 2.88 -2.18 5.21
N LEU A 127 3.39 -2.27 6.43
CA LEU A 127 4.44 -3.24 6.76
C LEU A 127 3.94 -4.68 6.61
N PHE A 128 2.71 -4.95 7.07
CA PHE A 128 2.08 -6.25 6.91
C PHE A 128 1.90 -6.60 5.44
N GLU A 129 1.41 -5.68 4.62
CA GLU A 129 1.24 -5.91 3.18
C GLU A 129 2.58 -6.23 2.49
N LEU A 130 3.64 -5.48 2.79
CA LEU A 130 4.97 -5.72 2.23
C LEU A 130 5.51 -7.13 2.53
N ILE A 131 5.24 -7.65 3.74
CA ILE A 131 5.68 -8.99 4.15
C ILE A 131 4.73 -10.08 3.64
N TYR A 132 3.42 -9.80 3.68
CA TYR A 132 2.39 -10.79 3.36
C TYR A 132 2.19 -10.97 1.85
N ARG A 133 2.42 -9.95 1.01
CA ARG A 133 2.33 -10.09 -0.44
C ARG A 133 3.69 -10.51 -1.02
N VAL A 134 3.77 -11.77 -1.45
CA VAL A 134 5.01 -12.34 -2.04
C VAL A 134 5.39 -11.69 -3.38
N ARG A 135 4.40 -11.25 -4.14
CA ARG A 135 4.59 -10.63 -5.47
C ARG A 135 3.92 -9.28 -5.51
N THR A 136 4.67 -8.26 -5.12
CA THR A 136 4.24 -6.87 -5.17
C THR A 136 4.91 -6.20 -6.37
N HIS A 137 4.12 -5.49 -7.17
CA HIS A 137 4.65 -4.76 -8.31
C HIS A 137 5.49 -3.58 -7.83
N TRP A 138 6.57 -3.22 -8.53
CA TRP A 138 7.58 -2.30 -8.01
C TRP A 138 7.03 -0.90 -7.67
N GLN A 139 6.07 -0.39 -8.44
CA GLN A 139 5.40 0.89 -8.17
C GLN A 139 4.67 0.85 -6.82
N LEU A 140 4.00 -0.27 -6.53
CA LEU A 140 3.30 -0.45 -5.27
C LEU A 140 4.31 -0.56 -4.12
N MET A 141 5.46 -1.20 -4.33
CA MET A 141 6.55 -1.20 -3.35
C MET A 141 7.07 0.22 -3.08
N VAL A 142 7.33 1.02 -4.14
CA VAL A 142 7.77 2.41 -4.01
C VAL A 142 6.75 3.23 -3.22
N HIS A 143 5.46 3.09 -3.55
CA HIS A 143 4.37 3.73 -2.79
C HIS A 143 4.44 3.36 -1.30
N HIS A 144 4.57 2.08 -0.97
CA HIS A 144 4.63 1.60 0.41
C HIS A 144 5.85 2.13 1.16
N PHE A 145 7.03 2.05 0.55
CA PHE A 145 8.26 2.54 1.18
C PHE A 145 8.20 4.04 1.46
N ILE A 146 7.69 4.83 0.51
CA ILE A 146 7.53 6.27 0.70
C ILE A 146 6.50 6.54 1.79
N ALA A 147 5.33 5.89 1.74
CA ALA A 147 4.27 6.12 2.71
C ALA A 147 4.71 5.75 4.13
N VAL A 148 5.33 4.59 4.34
CA VAL A 148 5.88 4.17 5.63
C VAL A 148 6.98 5.14 6.09
N GLY A 149 7.92 5.50 5.21
CA GLY A 149 9.00 6.43 5.56
C GLY A 149 8.48 7.80 6.01
N VAL A 150 7.53 8.37 5.26
CA VAL A 150 6.90 9.66 5.60
C VAL A 150 6.12 9.55 6.92
N LEU A 151 5.35 8.46 7.13
CA LEU A 151 4.61 8.25 8.39
C LEU A 151 5.56 8.13 9.59
N LEU A 152 6.67 7.41 9.46
CA LEU A 152 7.66 7.30 10.53
C LEU A 152 8.31 8.63 10.88
N VAL A 153 8.67 9.44 9.87
CA VAL A 153 9.22 10.79 10.11
C VAL A 153 8.13 11.73 10.67
N ALA A 154 6.88 11.60 10.24
CA ALA A 154 5.73 12.31 10.81
C ALA A 154 5.57 11.99 12.31
N PHE A 155 5.66 10.72 12.69
CA PHE A 155 5.64 10.31 14.08
C PHE A 155 6.83 10.84 14.88
N ALA A 156 8.04 10.70 14.36
CA ALA A 156 9.24 11.18 15.04
C ALA A 156 9.19 12.71 15.24
N SER A 157 8.71 13.43 14.22
CA SER A 157 8.46 14.87 14.28
C SER A 157 7.45 15.22 15.37
N TRP A 158 6.42 14.40 15.58
CA TRP A 158 5.41 14.63 16.61
C TRP A 158 5.99 14.69 18.04
N PHE A 159 7.09 13.98 18.28
CA PHE A 159 7.81 13.99 19.57
C PHE A 159 8.81 15.14 19.69
N ASP A 160 9.44 15.52 18.58
CA ASP A 160 10.48 16.56 18.58
C ASP A 160 9.89 17.99 18.56
N TYR A 161 8.69 18.17 18.00
CA TYR A 161 8.08 19.49 17.90
C TYR A 161 7.34 19.90 19.19
N PRO A 162 7.65 21.08 19.78
CA PRO A 162 6.82 21.66 20.83
C PRO A 162 5.40 21.94 20.29
N LYS A 163 4.42 22.11 21.19
CA LYS A 163 2.97 22.20 20.90
C LYS A 163 2.57 23.16 19.76
N HIS A 164 3.44 24.05 19.30
CA HIS A 164 3.16 25.13 18.36
C HIS A 164 3.46 24.83 16.88
N HIS A 165 3.86 23.62 16.48
CA HIS A 165 4.11 23.31 15.06
C HIS A 165 2.87 22.74 14.35
N ALA A 166 1.76 23.48 14.44
CA ALA A 166 0.52 23.13 13.78
C ALA A 166 0.67 22.83 12.28
N PRO A 167 1.48 23.53 11.46
CA PRO A 167 1.55 23.29 10.02
C PRO A 167 2.01 21.87 9.63
N ILE A 168 3.03 21.33 10.30
CA ILE A 168 3.55 19.98 10.00
C ILE A 168 2.52 18.93 10.37
N ILE A 169 1.91 19.07 11.55
CA ILE A 169 0.85 18.18 12.00
C ILE A 169 -0.33 18.19 11.03
N ARG A 170 -0.78 19.37 10.60
CA ARG A 170 -1.83 19.52 9.57
C ARG A 170 -1.46 18.80 8.28
N MET A 171 -0.25 19.05 7.79
CA MET A 171 0.24 18.47 6.55
C MET A 171 0.33 16.93 6.65
N CYS A 172 0.82 16.39 7.76
CA CYS A 172 0.85 14.95 8.02
C CYS A 172 -0.56 14.35 8.07
N THR A 173 -1.50 15.01 8.75
CA THR A 173 -2.90 14.57 8.81
C THR A 173 -3.54 14.52 7.43
N VAL A 174 -3.28 15.52 6.57
CA VAL A 174 -3.73 15.51 5.16
C VAL A 174 -3.01 14.42 4.38
N PHE A 175 -1.70 14.25 4.56
CA PHE A 175 -0.92 13.24 3.85
C PHE A 175 -1.45 11.82 4.10
N VAL A 176 -1.86 11.49 5.33
CA VAL A 176 -2.45 10.17 5.67
C VAL A 176 -3.74 9.90 4.86
N LEU A 177 -4.45 10.95 4.39
CA LEU A 177 -5.61 10.78 3.50
C LEU A 177 -5.22 10.12 2.15
N HIS A 178 -3.96 10.19 1.72
CA HIS A 178 -3.52 9.45 0.53
C HIS A 178 -3.73 7.94 0.68
N ALA A 179 -3.67 7.39 1.89
CA ALA A 179 -3.90 5.97 2.12
C ALA A 179 -5.35 5.67 2.48
N SER A 180 -5.94 6.48 3.37
CA SER A 180 -7.27 6.23 3.92
C SER A 180 -8.42 6.56 2.98
N THR A 181 -8.14 6.91 1.71
CA THR A 181 -9.16 7.11 0.67
C THR A 181 -9.05 6.07 -0.47
N GLU A 182 -8.36 4.95 -0.24
CA GLU A 182 -8.17 3.88 -1.23
C GLU A 182 -9.25 2.79 -1.20
N GLN A 183 -10.27 2.89 -0.34
CA GLN A 183 -11.30 1.86 -0.16
C GLN A 183 -11.96 1.47 -1.47
N LEU A 184 -12.34 2.44 -2.31
CA LEU A 184 -12.99 2.17 -3.59
C LEU A 184 -12.08 1.37 -4.54
N CYS A 185 -10.78 1.62 -4.51
CA CYS A 185 -9.79 0.87 -5.30
C CYS A 185 -9.71 -0.59 -4.86
N PHE A 186 -9.61 -0.83 -3.55
CA PHE A 186 -9.54 -2.19 -3.01
C PHE A 186 -10.84 -2.96 -3.19
N PHE A 187 -11.97 -2.28 -3.04
CA PHE A 187 -13.28 -2.87 -3.33
C PHE A 187 -13.40 -3.29 -4.80
N ALA A 188 -13.01 -2.43 -5.75
CA ALA A 188 -13.07 -2.76 -7.17
C ALA A 188 -12.15 -3.95 -7.52
N LEU A 189 -10.94 -4.02 -6.97
CA LEU A 189 -10.03 -5.15 -7.18
C LEU A 189 -10.51 -6.45 -6.53
N LEU A 190 -11.13 -6.36 -5.35
CA LEU A 190 -11.73 -7.51 -4.68
C LEU A 190 -12.92 -8.04 -5.50
N ALA A 191 -13.81 -7.15 -5.95
CA ALA A 191 -14.94 -7.50 -6.80
C ALA A 191 -14.46 -8.16 -8.11
N HIS A 192 -13.43 -7.61 -8.75
CA HIS A 192 -12.84 -8.16 -9.96
C HIS A 192 -12.41 -9.63 -9.81
N ARG A 193 -11.89 -10.02 -8.64
CA ARG A 193 -11.43 -11.39 -8.42
C ARG A 193 -12.51 -12.34 -7.94
N MET A 194 -13.53 -11.81 -7.27
CA MET A 194 -14.53 -12.62 -6.58
C MET A 194 -15.82 -12.80 -7.36
N LEU A 195 -16.15 -11.86 -8.23
CA LEU A 195 -17.35 -11.89 -9.05
C LEU A 195 -17.10 -12.59 -10.38
N ASP A 196 -18.14 -13.29 -10.82
CA ASP A 196 -18.21 -13.89 -12.14
C ASP A 196 -18.28 -12.78 -13.20
N HIS A 197 -17.27 -12.73 -14.08
CA HIS A 197 -17.12 -11.68 -15.09
C HIS A 197 -18.31 -11.62 -16.05
N ASP A 198 -18.87 -12.76 -16.44
CA ASP A 198 -19.95 -12.81 -17.43
C ASP A 198 -21.24 -12.23 -16.85
N LYS A 199 -21.51 -12.53 -15.57
CA LYS A 199 -22.73 -12.09 -14.86
C LYS A 199 -22.64 -10.65 -14.37
N HIS A 200 -21.44 -10.18 -14.04
CA HIS A 200 -21.24 -8.90 -13.35
C HIS A 200 -20.42 -7.89 -14.17
N ALA A 201 -20.25 -8.10 -15.48
CA ALA A 201 -19.44 -7.23 -16.34
C ALA A 201 -19.76 -5.75 -16.18
N ASN A 202 -21.05 -5.35 -16.21
CA ASN A 202 -21.46 -3.94 -16.08
C ASN A 202 -21.05 -3.34 -14.73
N PHE A 203 -21.26 -4.10 -13.66
CA PHE A 203 -20.86 -3.68 -12.32
C PHE A 203 -19.33 -3.55 -12.21
N LEU A 204 -18.57 -4.51 -12.77
CA LEU A 204 -17.12 -4.45 -12.77
C LEU A 204 -16.60 -3.26 -13.59
N VAL A 205 -17.11 -3.01 -14.79
CA VAL A 205 -16.74 -1.84 -15.61
C VAL A 205 -16.93 -0.55 -14.81
N TRP A 206 -18.10 -0.40 -14.19
CA TRP A 206 -18.45 0.77 -13.40
C TRP A 206 -17.58 0.92 -12.14
N ALA A 207 -17.39 -0.16 -11.37
CA ALA A 207 -16.59 -0.16 -10.16
C ALA A 207 -15.13 0.24 -10.43
N HIS A 208 -14.50 -0.32 -11.48
CA HIS A 208 -13.14 0.07 -11.86
C HIS A 208 -13.07 1.51 -12.36
N TRP A 209 -14.06 1.96 -13.14
CA TRP A 209 -14.08 3.33 -13.64
C TRP A 209 -14.20 4.35 -12.50
N ILE A 210 -15.13 4.13 -11.57
CA ILE A 210 -15.29 5.00 -10.38
C ILE A 210 -14.04 4.96 -9.50
N ALA A 211 -13.50 3.78 -9.22
CA ALA A 211 -12.28 3.67 -8.42
C ALA A 211 -11.12 4.45 -9.06
N GLY A 212 -10.91 4.30 -10.37
CA GLY A 212 -9.88 5.04 -11.10
C GLY A 212 -10.11 6.55 -11.10
N ALA A 213 -11.32 7.00 -11.43
CA ALA A 213 -11.67 8.42 -11.51
C ALA A 213 -11.62 9.11 -10.13
N SER A 214 -12.22 8.49 -9.11
CA SER A 214 -12.21 9.01 -7.74
C SER A 214 -10.80 9.07 -7.18
N SER A 215 -9.99 8.03 -7.36
CA SER A 215 -8.58 8.04 -6.95
C SER A 215 -7.82 9.16 -7.66
N TYR A 216 -7.95 9.30 -8.98
CA TYR A 216 -7.27 10.37 -9.71
C TYR A 216 -7.61 11.76 -9.14
N VAL A 217 -8.89 12.07 -8.97
CA VAL A 217 -9.34 13.38 -8.48
C VAL A 217 -8.95 13.60 -7.01
N ILE A 218 -9.25 12.65 -6.13
CA ILE A 218 -9.02 12.78 -4.68
C ILE A 218 -7.53 12.85 -4.37
N LYS A 219 -6.70 11.97 -4.95
CA LYS A 219 -5.25 11.98 -4.68
C LYS A 219 -4.59 13.25 -5.21
N THR A 220 -5.06 13.78 -6.34
CA THR A 220 -4.59 15.08 -6.85
C THR A 220 -4.94 16.20 -5.90
N ALA A 221 -6.19 16.24 -5.42
CA ALA A 221 -6.63 17.26 -4.46
C ALA A 221 -5.83 17.19 -3.14
N ILE A 222 -5.65 15.99 -2.57
CA ILE A 222 -4.85 15.79 -1.35
C ILE A 222 -3.41 16.27 -1.56
N CYS A 223 -2.79 15.92 -2.70
CA CYS A 223 -1.44 16.34 -3.01
C CYS A 223 -1.32 17.87 -3.10
N LEU A 224 -2.26 18.53 -3.79
CA LEU A 224 -2.30 19.99 -3.91
C LEU A 224 -2.48 20.68 -2.55
N VAL A 225 -3.39 20.20 -1.70
CA VAL A 225 -3.56 20.74 -0.35
C VAL A 225 -2.28 20.55 0.47
N THR A 226 -1.63 19.40 0.35
CA THR A 226 -0.36 19.12 1.03
C THR A 226 0.75 20.08 0.57
N TRP A 227 0.82 20.42 -0.72
CA TRP A 227 1.72 21.44 -1.25
C TRP A 227 1.45 22.84 -0.70
N ILE A 228 0.18 23.22 -0.58
CA ILE A 228 -0.23 24.50 0.03
C ILE A 228 0.20 24.55 1.49
N LEU A 229 0.00 23.46 2.25
CA LEU A 229 0.39 23.37 3.66
C LEU A 229 1.91 23.29 3.86
N TRP A 230 2.65 22.80 2.86
CA TRP A 230 4.10 22.74 2.88
C TRP A 230 4.76 24.12 2.76
N TRP A 231 4.15 25.04 2.00
CA TRP A 231 4.75 26.35 1.70
C TRP A 231 5.18 27.17 2.94
N PRO A 232 4.37 27.31 4.00
CA PRO A 232 4.79 28.00 5.22
C PRO A 232 5.93 27.30 5.97
N ILE A 233 6.00 25.96 5.91
CA ILE A 233 7.06 25.17 6.55
C ILE A 233 8.40 25.46 5.87
N PHE A 234 8.39 25.57 4.54
CA PHE A 234 9.56 25.93 3.76
C PHE A 234 9.99 27.39 3.96
N THR A 235 9.03 28.31 4.01
CA THR A 235 9.31 29.76 4.11
C THR A 235 9.83 30.14 5.50
N TYR A 236 9.31 29.49 6.55
CA TYR A 236 9.68 29.74 7.93
C TYR A 236 10.22 28.44 8.55
N PRO A 237 11.42 28.00 8.13
CA PRO A 237 11.97 26.74 8.58
C PRO A 237 12.23 26.81 10.08
N THR A 238 11.67 25.85 10.77
CA THR A 238 11.89 25.69 12.21
C THR A 238 13.20 24.93 12.39
N HIS A 239 14.04 25.25 13.37
CA HIS A 239 15.33 24.56 13.53
C HIS A 239 15.15 23.28 14.37
N THR A 240 14.63 22.21 13.76
CA THR A 240 14.51 20.89 14.40
C THR A 240 15.27 19.82 13.64
N SER A 241 15.45 18.66 14.27
CA SER A 241 16.15 17.49 13.72
C SER A 241 15.62 17.03 12.36
N TYR A 242 14.33 17.28 12.07
CA TYR A 242 13.67 16.81 10.85
C TYR A 242 13.29 17.92 9.87
N SER A 243 13.66 19.18 10.13
CA SER A 243 13.25 20.29 9.28
C SER A 243 13.79 20.21 7.86
N TRP A 244 15.01 19.69 7.69
CA TRP A 244 15.59 19.43 6.37
C TRP A 244 14.74 18.43 5.56
N PHE A 245 14.17 17.41 6.22
CA PHE A 245 13.32 16.42 5.58
C PHE A 245 12.03 17.08 5.07
N TRP A 246 11.36 17.85 5.93
CA TRP A 246 10.11 18.53 5.56
C TRP A 246 10.32 19.59 4.49
N CYS A 247 11.43 20.32 4.52
CA CYS A 247 11.73 21.36 3.53
C CYS A 247 12.11 20.77 2.16
N TRP A 248 12.90 19.69 2.13
CA TRP A 248 13.54 19.27 0.87
C TRP A 248 13.14 17.89 0.39
N VAL A 249 13.02 16.92 1.30
CA VAL A 249 12.75 15.52 0.93
C VAL A 249 11.26 15.28 0.71
N PHE A 250 10.43 15.76 1.64
CA PHE A 250 8.99 15.59 1.61
C PHE A 250 8.34 16.05 0.29
N PRO A 251 8.59 17.25 -0.27
CA PRO A 251 7.95 17.67 -1.52
C PRO A 251 8.31 16.74 -2.70
N VAL A 252 9.54 16.23 -2.75
CA VAL A 252 9.96 15.26 -3.77
C VAL A 252 9.21 13.95 -3.61
N LEU A 253 9.14 13.42 -2.38
CA LEU A 253 8.43 12.18 -2.09
C LEU A 253 6.92 12.29 -2.36
N ASN A 254 6.31 13.42 -2.00
CA ASN A 254 4.89 13.71 -2.24
C ASN A 254 4.57 13.75 -3.75
N THR A 255 5.45 14.33 -4.56
CA THR A 255 5.33 14.32 -6.02
C THR A 255 5.49 12.92 -6.61
N ILE A 256 6.45 12.13 -6.15
CA ILE A 256 6.60 10.73 -6.58
C ILE A 256 5.33 9.95 -6.24
N MET A 257 4.79 10.13 -5.04
CA MET A 257 3.53 9.53 -4.62
C MET A 257 2.37 9.91 -5.55
N LEU A 258 2.24 11.17 -5.94
CA LEU A 258 1.22 11.61 -6.90
C LEU A 258 1.34 10.88 -8.24
N PHE A 259 2.55 10.78 -8.81
CA PHE A 259 2.75 10.09 -10.08
C PHE A 259 2.44 8.59 -10.00
N VAL A 260 2.85 7.94 -8.91
CA VAL A 260 2.51 6.52 -8.68
C VAL A 260 0.99 6.34 -8.56
N GLN A 261 0.29 7.28 -7.90
CA GLN A 261 -1.16 7.24 -7.78
C GLN A 261 -1.87 7.47 -9.11
N TRP A 262 -1.43 8.44 -9.92
CA TRP A 262 -1.97 8.64 -11.28
C TRP A 262 -1.79 7.41 -12.16
N TRP A 263 -0.61 6.79 -12.08
CA TRP A 263 -0.35 5.53 -12.77
C TRP A 263 -1.33 4.44 -12.31
N ALA A 264 -1.53 4.27 -11.00
CA ALA A 264 -2.49 3.31 -10.46
C ALA A 264 -3.92 3.59 -10.96
N SER A 265 -4.37 4.86 -10.97
CA SER A 265 -5.67 5.26 -11.52
C SER A 265 -5.82 4.90 -12.99
N SER A 266 -4.75 5.04 -13.78
CA SER A 266 -4.74 4.68 -15.21
C SER A 266 -4.92 3.16 -15.42
N ILE A 267 -4.41 2.33 -14.51
CA ILE A 267 -4.59 0.88 -14.54
C ILE A 267 -6.06 0.54 -14.32
N PHE A 268 -6.75 1.18 -13.38
CA PHE A 268 -8.18 0.96 -13.15
C PHE A 268 -9.02 1.31 -14.38
N ILE A 269 -8.74 2.43 -15.03
CA ILE A 269 -9.43 2.82 -16.27
C ILE A 269 -9.15 1.81 -17.38
N THR A 270 -7.92 1.31 -17.47
CA THR A 270 -7.54 0.28 -18.44
C THR A 270 -8.27 -1.04 -18.17
N LEU A 271 -8.38 -1.47 -16.91
CA LEU A 271 -9.15 -2.66 -16.52
C LEU A 271 -10.63 -2.51 -16.87
N SER A 272 -11.22 -1.34 -16.61
CA SER A 272 -12.60 -1.03 -17.00
C SER A 272 -12.82 -1.19 -18.52
N ARG A 273 -11.91 -0.64 -19.34
CA ARG A 273 -11.95 -0.79 -20.81
C ARG A 273 -11.79 -2.24 -21.27
N ARG A 274 -10.95 -3.03 -20.60
CA ARG A 274 -10.75 -4.45 -20.92
C ARG A 274 -12.02 -5.27 -20.66
N VAL A 275 -12.63 -5.11 -19.49
CA VAL A 275 -13.90 -5.82 -19.17
C VAL A 275 -15.00 -5.42 -20.15
N LYS A 276 -15.08 -4.14 -20.55
CA LYS A 276 -16.03 -3.69 -21.58
C LYS A 276 -15.76 -4.36 -22.94
N GLY A 277 -14.49 -4.39 -23.37
CA GLY A 277 -14.10 -5.01 -24.63
C GLY A 277 -14.31 -6.53 -24.68
N GLU A 278 -14.16 -7.23 -23.56
CA GLU A 278 -14.47 -8.67 -23.44
C GLU A 278 -15.96 -8.94 -23.68
N ARG A 279 -16.83 -8.09 -23.15
CA ARG A 279 -18.28 -8.19 -23.33
C ARG A 279 -18.73 -7.97 -24.78
N GLU A 280 -18.10 -7.02 -25.48
CA GLU A 280 -18.50 -6.62 -26.84
C GLU A 280 -18.01 -7.59 -27.92
N ARG A 281 -17.14 -8.56 -27.59
CA ARG A 281 -16.65 -9.54 -28.57
C ARG A 281 -17.73 -10.59 -28.89
N PRO A 282 -18.08 -10.81 -30.18
CA PRO A 282 -19.11 -11.76 -30.56
C PRO A 282 -18.72 -13.18 -30.11
N HIS A 283 -19.59 -13.81 -29.33
CA HIS A 283 -19.42 -15.14 -28.72
C HIS A 283 -19.25 -16.31 -29.73
N GLY A 284 -19.19 -16.04 -31.03
CA GLY A 284 -19.17 -17.06 -32.08
C GLY A 284 -17.90 -17.16 -32.94
N SER A 285 -16.88 -16.31 -32.78
CA SER A 285 -15.77 -16.22 -33.78
C SER A 285 -14.37 -16.63 -33.31
N GLY A 286 -14.18 -17.03 -32.05
CA GLY A 286 -12.84 -17.26 -31.51
C GLY A 286 -12.72 -18.56 -30.72
N ASN A 287 -11.77 -19.41 -31.13
CA ASN A 287 -11.38 -20.60 -30.40
C ASN A 287 -11.08 -20.24 -28.91
N PRO A 288 -11.81 -20.80 -27.92
CA PRO A 288 -11.67 -20.44 -26.51
C PRO A 288 -10.25 -20.71 -25.94
N ALA A 289 -9.44 -21.52 -26.62
CA ALA A 289 -8.03 -21.73 -26.29
C ALA A 289 -7.18 -20.46 -26.53
N ILE A 290 -7.45 -19.70 -27.58
CA ILE A 290 -6.76 -18.43 -27.88
C ILE A 290 -7.14 -17.36 -26.85
N TYR A 291 -8.39 -17.38 -26.39
CA TYR A 291 -8.90 -16.48 -25.36
C TYR A 291 -8.19 -16.68 -24.01
N LYS A 292 -8.04 -17.94 -23.54
CA LYS A 292 -7.25 -18.25 -22.34
C LYS A 292 -5.76 -17.93 -22.50
N ALA A 293 -5.21 -18.00 -23.72
CA ALA A 293 -3.83 -17.63 -24.01
C ALA A 293 -3.59 -16.10 -23.96
N LEU A 294 -4.57 -15.29 -24.38
CA LEU A 294 -4.52 -13.83 -24.32
C LEU A 294 -4.83 -13.27 -22.92
N LEU A 295 -5.59 -14.01 -22.10
CA LEU A 295 -5.90 -13.65 -20.70
C LEU A 295 -4.83 -14.10 -19.70
N ARG A 296 -3.92 -15.01 -20.08
CA ARG A 296 -2.64 -15.09 -19.38
C ARG A 296 -1.97 -13.74 -19.60
N GLU A 297 -1.87 -12.96 -18.52
CA GLU A 297 -1.26 -11.63 -18.53
C GLU A 297 -0.08 -11.56 -19.49
N PRO A 298 0.09 -10.46 -20.25
CA PRO A 298 1.24 -10.29 -21.11
C PRO A 298 2.49 -10.22 -20.23
N ARG A 299 3.08 -11.39 -19.94
CA ARG A 299 4.44 -11.54 -19.44
C ARG A 299 5.43 -10.84 -20.39
N SER A 300 5.02 -10.52 -21.61
CA SER A 300 5.82 -9.88 -22.65
C SER A 300 5.91 -8.35 -22.57
N ILE A 301 5.05 -7.62 -21.83
CA ILE A 301 5.27 -6.17 -21.64
C ILE A 301 6.43 -5.89 -20.65
N PHE A 302 6.86 -6.91 -19.89
CA PHE A 302 7.86 -6.76 -18.83
C PHE A 302 9.06 -7.71 -18.95
N LYS A 303 9.33 -8.25 -20.15
CA LYS A 303 10.69 -8.73 -20.44
C LYS A 303 11.55 -7.51 -20.76
N GLY A 304 12.12 -6.90 -19.72
CA GLY A 304 13.30 -6.06 -19.91
C GLY A 304 14.37 -6.84 -20.68
N PRO A 305 15.26 -6.16 -21.43
CA PRO A 305 16.29 -6.83 -22.20
C PRO A 305 17.19 -7.59 -21.22
N VAL A 306 16.98 -8.90 -21.11
CA VAL A 306 17.99 -9.79 -20.55
C VAL A 306 19.06 -9.82 -21.63
N SER A 307 20.03 -8.93 -21.48
CA SER A 307 21.30 -9.01 -22.18
C SER A 307 21.93 -10.34 -21.81
N THR A 308 21.68 -11.37 -22.63
CA THR A 308 22.50 -12.56 -22.69
C THR A 308 23.87 -12.13 -23.23
N LEU A 309 24.71 -11.65 -22.32
CA LEU A 309 26.16 -11.70 -22.45
C LEU A 309 26.54 -13.18 -22.49
N SER A 310 26.43 -13.75 -23.69
CA SER A 310 27.06 -15.01 -24.07
C SER A 310 28.57 -14.77 -24.08
N GLY A 311 29.17 -14.86 -22.89
CA GLY A 311 30.59 -14.97 -22.70
C GLY A 311 31.05 -16.32 -23.23
N ASN A 312 31.56 -16.30 -24.45
CA ASN A 312 32.18 -17.42 -25.15
C ASN A 312 33.46 -17.81 -24.40
N HIS A 313 33.40 -18.76 -23.46
CA HIS A 313 34.58 -19.34 -22.83
C HIS A 313 34.83 -20.74 -23.38
N LYS A 314 35.74 -20.81 -24.36
CA LYS A 314 36.39 -22.03 -24.84
C LYS A 314 37.46 -22.46 -23.84
N GLY A 315 37.48 -23.76 -23.54
CA GLY A 315 38.49 -24.47 -22.76
C GLY A 315 37.78 -25.48 -21.87
N GLY A 316 37.65 -26.77 -22.20
CA GLY A 316 38.64 -27.67 -22.76
C GLY A 316 39.42 -28.29 -21.60
N ILE A 317 38.99 -29.46 -21.11
CA ILE A 317 39.82 -30.63 -20.76
C ILE A 317 38.90 -31.81 -20.45
N THR A 318 39.26 -32.91 -21.09
CA THR A 318 38.70 -34.27 -21.12
C THR A 318 39.11 -35.10 -19.90
N GLN A 319 38.21 -35.94 -19.38
CA GLN A 319 38.43 -37.38 -19.05
C GLN A 319 37.14 -37.94 -18.40
N GLN A 320 36.31 -38.69 -19.13
CA GLN A 320 36.30 -40.16 -19.24
C GLN A 320 36.22 -40.91 -17.90
N SER A 321 35.07 -41.53 -17.62
CA SER A 321 34.97 -42.94 -17.22
C SER A 321 33.52 -43.44 -17.30
N THR A 322 33.36 -44.41 -18.18
CA THR A 322 32.23 -45.23 -18.59
C THR A 322 31.81 -46.21 -17.51
N VAL A 323 30.50 -46.43 -17.29
CA VAL A 323 29.90 -47.77 -17.06
C VAL A 323 28.48 -47.82 -17.67
N THR A 324 28.32 -48.83 -18.52
CA THR A 324 27.17 -49.41 -19.26
C THR A 324 26.01 -49.87 -18.36
N SER A 325 24.71 -49.88 -18.73
CA SER A 325 24.02 -50.73 -19.73
C SER A 325 22.45 -50.56 -19.58
N PRO A 326 21.52 -51.23 -20.31
CA PRO A 326 20.69 -50.62 -21.37
C PRO A 326 19.16 -50.98 -21.33
N CYS A 327 18.49 -50.69 -22.46
CA CYS A 327 17.14 -51.10 -22.95
C CYS A 327 15.99 -50.10 -22.71
N ASP A 328 15.58 -49.31 -23.73
CA ASP A 328 14.71 -49.61 -24.91
C ASP A 328 13.24 -49.25 -24.56
N SER A 329 12.38 -48.62 -25.36
CA SER A 329 12.23 -48.33 -26.80
C SER A 329 11.14 -47.22 -26.93
N GLU A 330 11.30 -46.13 -27.69
CA GLU A 330 10.97 -45.97 -29.12
C GLU A 330 9.47 -46.16 -29.48
N LEU A 331 8.80 -45.09 -29.96
CA LEU A 331 7.96 -45.05 -31.19
C LEU A 331 7.32 -43.66 -31.46
N ASP A 332 7.70 -43.10 -32.62
CA ASP A 332 6.98 -42.34 -33.68
C ASP A 332 6.22 -41.01 -33.36
N ALA A 333 6.56 -39.84 -33.95
CA ALA A 333 6.62 -39.40 -35.36
C ALA A 333 5.21 -39.23 -36.01
N GLN A 334 4.75 -37.99 -36.23
CA GLN A 334 4.48 -37.28 -37.52
C GLN A 334 3.09 -36.61 -37.34
N GLU A 335 2.63 -35.51 -37.93
CA GLU A 335 2.96 -34.67 -39.08
C GLU A 335 2.04 -33.42 -38.97
N ALA A 336 2.46 -32.27 -39.54
CA ALA A 336 1.61 -31.33 -40.30
C ALA A 336 2.29 -29.94 -40.36
N GLY A 337 3.04 -29.73 -41.45
CA GLY A 337 3.36 -28.38 -41.93
C GLY A 337 2.18 -27.79 -42.71
N GLY A 338 2.18 -26.47 -42.88
CA GLY A 338 1.24 -25.80 -43.79
C GLY A 338 1.17 -24.29 -43.62
N HIS A 339 1.85 -23.58 -44.53
CA HIS A 339 1.52 -22.31 -45.19
C HIS A 339 0.47 -21.34 -44.59
N TYR A 340 0.82 -20.03 -44.56
CA TYR A 340 0.16 -18.90 -45.27
C TYR A 340 0.71 -17.58 -44.67
N GLN A 341 1.60 -16.86 -45.36
CA GLN A 341 1.39 -15.84 -46.41
C GLN A 341 1.34 -14.40 -45.83
N LYS A 342 2.34 -13.62 -46.26
CA LYS A 342 2.39 -12.15 -46.19
C LYS A 342 1.13 -11.55 -46.81
N LEU A 343 0.55 -10.55 -46.15
CA LEU A 343 -0.15 -9.47 -46.83
C LEU A 343 0.27 -8.12 -46.23
N THR A 344 0.56 -7.24 -47.18
CA THR A 344 0.91 -5.81 -47.19
C THR A 344 0.44 -4.94 -46.04
#